data_AF-A0A1F2WAU3-F1
#
_entry.id   AF-A0A1F2WAU3-F1
#
_cell.length_a   1.000
_cell.length_b   1.000
_cell.length_c   1.000
_cell.angle_alpha   90.00
_cell.angle_beta   90.00
_cell.angle_gamma   90.00
#
_symmetry.space_group_name_H-M   'P 1'
#
loop_
_entity.id
_entity.type
_entity.pdbx_description
1 polymer ?
#
loop_
_entity_poly.entity_id
_entity_poly.type
_entity_poly.pdbx_seq_one_letter_code
_entity_poly.pdbx_strand_id
1 'polypeptide(L)'
;MDKQLNVLKPYSIFTPPFEVTSGGVRVMYGLYGWLLAKGQIVYLNSQFNHSDCVGIYPEIQYGNPAEAFTVVRYILNEPGVVPAIYSDGTVKEGPVKFNDTDILYYFSRLFGETDEKHYMFLPILNMHLFKDQKKRRNKCCYYFGKGIKERGVKSGKITIHPENALSITREIAQDQQALADFLNECEVMYCYDPVSAMHEIARLCGVRIIQIPTKYTKEQFSVYEPGMNGISWGEDEGIKLNVDDFRWHYEKLKVAFEDRLEEFIEETQAY
;
A
#
# COMPACT_ATOMS: atom_id res chain seq x y z
N MET A 1 -10.67 9.68 45.19
CA MET A 1 -10.27 10.46 44.00
C MET A 1 -10.35 9.50 42.85
N ASP A 2 -11.50 9.47 42.19
CA ASP A 2 -11.78 8.56 41.08
C ASP A 2 -10.74 8.76 39.99
N LYS A 3 -9.95 7.73 39.70
CA LYS A 3 -9.36 7.62 38.37
C LYS A 3 -10.55 7.40 37.45
N GLN A 4 -11.02 8.45 36.77
CA GLN A 4 -11.81 8.27 35.57
C GLN A 4 -11.07 7.23 34.72
N LEU A 5 -11.68 6.06 34.51
CA LEU A 5 -11.25 5.17 33.45
C LEU A 5 -11.29 6.03 32.19
N ASN A 6 -10.14 6.36 31.61
CA ASN A 6 -10.09 6.96 30.28
C ASN A 6 -10.76 5.95 29.36
N VAL A 7 -12.02 6.24 28.98
CA VAL A 7 -12.75 5.42 28.03
C VAL A 7 -12.10 5.69 26.68
N LEU A 8 -11.43 4.68 26.12
CA LEU A 8 -10.85 4.79 24.78
C LEU A 8 -11.98 5.01 23.77
N LYS A 9 -11.79 5.98 22.88
CA LYS A 9 -12.71 6.28 21.80
C LYS A 9 -12.64 5.13 20.79
N PRO A 10 -13.79 4.56 20.35
CA PRO A 10 -13.77 3.54 19.31
C PRO A 10 -13.26 4.14 17.99
N TYR A 11 -12.58 3.32 17.19
CA TYR A 11 -12.20 3.65 15.83
C TYR A 11 -13.30 3.22 14.84
N SER A 12 -13.61 4.09 13.87
CA SER A 12 -14.35 3.74 12.65
C SER A 12 -13.43 3.83 11.46
N ILE A 13 -13.11 2.69 10.84
CA ILE A 13 -12.25 2.66 9.66
C ILE A 13 -13.11 2.52 8.42
N PHE A 14 -13.02 3.48 7.52
CA PHE A 14 -13.60 3.33 6.20
C PHE A 14 -12.77 2.40 5.33
N THR A 15 -13.41 1.41 4.72
CA THR A 15 -12.77 0.56 3.71
C THR A 15 -13.80 -0.07 2.77
N PRO A 16 -13.51 -0.18 1.47
CA PRO A 16 -14.28 -1.02 0.56
C PRO A 16 -14.34 -2.50 0.99
N PRO A 17 -15.18 -3.34 0.35
CA PRO A 17 -15.12 -4.78 0.53
C PRO A 17 -13.70 -5.32 0.28
N PHE A 18 -13.29 -6.31 1.07
CA PHE A 18 -11.94 -6.87 0.97
C PHE A 18 -11.64 -7.40 -0.44
N GLU A 19 -10.49 -6.99 -0.99
CA GLU A 19 -9.99 -7.48 -2.28
C GLU A 19 -8.49 -7.77 -2.16
N VAL A 20 -8.09 -9.03 -2.39
CA VAL A 20 -6.69 -9.48 -2.24
C VAL A 20 -5.71 -8.81 -3.20
N THR A 21 -6.19 -8.37 -4.36
CA THR A 21 -5.40 -7.68 -5.39
C THR A 21 -5.37 -6.16 -5.22
N SER A 22 -6.00 -5.63 -4.17
CA SER A 22 -6.05 -4.20 -3.89
C SER A 22 -5.14 -3.84 -2.71
N GLY A 23 -3.99 -3.21 -3.01
CA GLY A 23 -3.02 -2.80 -1.98
C GLY A 23 -3.64 -1.91 -0.91
N GLY A 24 -4.31 -0.82 -1.32
CA GLY A 24 -4.93 0.12 -0.37
C GLY A 24 -6.00 -0.52 0.52
N VAL A 25 -6.87 -1.37 -0.05
CA VAL A 25 -7.87 -2.11 0.74
C VAL A 25 -7.17 -3.01 1.75
N ARG A 26 -6.16 -3.77 1.34
CA ARG A 26 -5.40 -4.63 2.26
C ARG A 26 -4.70 -3.84 3.37
N VAL A 27 -4.19 -2.64 3.08
CA VAL A 27 -3.62 -1.73 4.10
C VAL A 27 -4.69 -1.34 5.12
N MET A 28 -5.89 -0.93 4.70
CA MET A 28 -6.95 -0.56 5.64
C MET A 28 -7.41 -1.74 6.53
N TYR A 29 -7.56 -2.94 5.95
CA TYR A 29 -7.87 -4.14 6.75
C TYR A 29 -6.70 -4.58 7.64
N GLY A 30 -5.46 -4.34 7.21
CA GLY A 30 -4.26 -4.56 8.02
C GLY A 30 -4.26 -3.65 9.24
N LEU A 31 -4.50 -2.35 9.05
CA LEU A 31 -4.58 -1.38 10.16
C LEU A 31 -5.70 -1.74 11.14
N TYR A 32 -6.87 -2.15 10.63
CA TYR A 32 -7.96 -2.71 11.44
C TYR A 32 -7.46 -3.87 12.34
N GLY A 33 -6.78 -4.86 11.77
CA GLY A 33 -6.25 -6.00 12.52
C GLY A 33 -5.20 -5.61 13.56
N TRP A 34 -4.32 -4.68 13.22
CA TRP A 34 -3.28 -4.17 14.11
C TRP A 34 -3.84 -3.40 15.32
N LEU A 35 -4.82 -2.53 15.09
CA LEU A 35 -5.47 -1.79 16.18
C LEU A 35 -6.23 -2.74 17.11
N LEU A 36 -6.95 -3.74 16.58
CA LEU A 36 -7.55 -4.80 17.40
C LEU A 36 -6.51 -5.56 18.22
N ALA A 37 -5.37 -5.91 17.62
CA ALA A 37 -4.28 -6.60 18.32
C ALA A 37 -3.66 -5.76 19.45
N LYS A 38 -3.69 -4.43 19.34
CA LYS A 38 -3.31 -3.48 20.40
C LYS A 38 -4.44 -3.21 21.41
N GLY A 39 -5.53 -3.98 21.36
CA GLY A 39 -6.65 -3.91 22.32
C GLY A 39 -7.61 -2.75 22.10
N GLN A 40 -7.54 -2.08 20.93
CA GLN A 40 -8.47 -1.00 20.60
C GLN A 40 -9.84 -1.55 20.20
N ILE A 41 -10.89 -0.75 20.42
CA ILE A 41 -12.24 -1.04 19.91
C ILE A 41 -12.32 -0.47 18.49
N VAL A 42 -12.48 -1.34 17.49
CA VAL A 42 -12.42 -0.94 16.09
C VAL A 42 -13.60 -1.52 15.32
N TYR A 43 -14.24 -0.69 14.50
CA TYR A 43 -15.31 -1.09 13.62
C TYR A 43 -14.99 -0.69 12.18
N LEU A 44 -15.50 -1.47 11.22
CA LEU A 44 -15.44 -1.11 9.81
C LEU A 44 -16.72 -0.39 9.40
N ASN A 45 -16.59 0.74 8.71
CA ASN A 45 -17.69 1.48 8.09
C ASN A 45 -18.88 1.78 9.04
N SER A 46 -18.62 1.96 10.33
CA SER A 46 -19.68 2.16 11.33
C SER A 46 -19.93 3.64 11.61
N GLN A 47 -21.19 3.99 11.83
CA GLN A 47 -21.61 5.31 12.26
C GLN A 47 -21.97 5.26 13.75
N PHE A 48 -21.59 6.30 14.49
CA PHE A 48 -21.85 6.41 15.92
C PHE A 48 -22.82 7.55 16.17
N ASN A 49 -23.85 7.29 16.98
CA ASN A 49 -24.70 8.35 17.51
C ASN A 49 -23.92 9.03 18.64
N HIS A 50 -23.56 10.30 18.47
CA HIS A 50 -22.71 11.10 19.36
C HIS A 50 -21.22 10.74 19.27
N SER A 51 -20.48 11.55 18.51
CA SER A 51 -19.26 11.18 17.79
C SER A 51 -17.95 11.34 18.56
N ASP A 52 -17.92 10.83 19.80
CA ASP A 52 -16.66 10.61 20.52
C ASP A 52 -15.96 9.33 20.00
N CYS A 53 -15.63 9.33 18.71
CA CYS A 53 -14.95 8.27 17.99
C CYS A 53 -13.82 8.84 17.12
N VAL A 54 -12.90 7.98 16.70
CA VAL A 54 -11.85 8.32 15.74
C VAL A 54 -12.22 7.77 14.37
N GLY A 55 -12.49 8.63 13.40
CA GLY A 55 -12.75 8.25 12.01
C GLY A 55 -11.46 8.16 11.21
N ILE A 56 -11.13 6.99 10.65
CA ILE A 56 -9.97 6.79 9.79
C ILE A 56 -10.43 6.58 8.35
N TYR A 57 -9.95 7.42 7.45
CA TYR A 57 -10.36 7.44 6.04
C TYR A 57 -9.15 7.40 5.10
N PRO A 58 -9.15 6.55 4.06
CA PRO A 58 -8.21 6.70 2.97
C PRO A 58 -8.52 7.97 2.15
N GLU A 59 -7.58 8.39 1.30
CA GLU A 59 -7.74 9.56 0.42
C GLU A 59 -8.95 9.46 -0.54
N ILE A 60 -9.42 8.24 -0.79
CA ILE A 60 -10.59 7.95 -1.64
C ILE A 60 -11.93 8.15 -0.93
N GLN A 61 -11.97 8.50 0.35
CA GLN A 61 -13.21 8.79 1.07
C GLN A 61 -13.33 10.29 1.33
N TYR A 62 -14.34 10.92 0.72
CA TYR A 62 -14.60 12.34 0.90
C TYR A 62 -15.32 12.61 2.23
N GLY A 63 -14.94 13.71 2.91
CA GLY A 63 -15.63 14.20 4.11
C GLY A 63 -15.45 13.31 5.34
N ASN A 64 -16.35 13.42 6.31
CA ASN A 64 -16.34 12.66 7.57
C ASN A 64 -17.66 11.88 7.74
N PRO A 65 -17.86 10.77 7.02
CA PRO A 65 -19.13 10.01 7.03
C PRO A 65 -19.55 9.45 8.39
N ALA A 66 -18.62 9.24 9.32
CA ALA A 66 -18.91 8.79 10.69
C ALA A 66 -19.19 9.95 11.65
N GLU A 67 -19.13 11.19 11.17
CA GLU A 67 -19.29 12.43 11.96
C GLU A 67 -18.33 12.52 13.15
N ALA A 68 -17.22 11.78 13.11
CA ALA A 68 -16.20 11.65 14.17
C ALA A 68 -15.63 13.01 14.60
N PHE A 69 -15.38 13.21 15.89
CA PHE A 69 -14.65 14.39 16.38
C PHE A 69 -13.20 14.41 15.93
N THR A 70 -12.55 13.24 15.97
CA THR A 70 -11.16 13.09 15.54
C THR A 70 -11.14 12.39 14.19
N VAL A 71 -10.59 13.09 13.18
CA VAL A 71 -10.53 12.59 11.80
C VAL A 71 -9.08 12.35 11.42
N VAL A 72 -8.81 11.15 10.95
CA VAL A 72 -7.52 10.74 10.42
C VAL A 72 -7.66 10.45 8.93
N ARG A 73 -6.77 11.02 8.12
CA ARG A 73 -6.58 10.65 6.72
C ARG A 73 -5.36 9.78 6.60
N TYR A 74 -5.55 8.51 6.26
CA TYR A 74 -4.44 7.62 5.97
C TYR A 74 -4.20 7.60 4.46
N ILE A 75 -3.29 8.43 3.99
CA ILE A 75 -3.03 8.70 2.57
C ILE A 75 -2.29 7.52 1.93
N LEU A 76 -2.98 6.76 1.07
CA LEU A 76 -2.47 5.54 0.43
C LEU A 76 -1.99 5.76 -1.01
N ASN A 77 -2.16 6.96 -1.55
CA ASN A 77 -1.65 7.41 -2.85
C ASN A 77 -1.58 8.94 -2.88
N GLU A 78 -1.00 9.49 -3.94
CA GLU A 78 -1.01 10.93 -4.20
C GLU A 78 -2.47 11.46 -4.26
N PRO A 79 -2.82 12.44 -3.41
CA PRO A 79 -4.17 13.03 -3.39
C PRO A 79 -4.62 13.53 -4.78
N GLY A 80 -5.88 13.30 -5.12
CA GLY A 80 -6.47 13.67 -6.41
C GLY A 80 -6.21 12.71 -7.58
N VAL A 81 -5.32 11.73 -7.45
CA VAL A 81 -5.07 10.74 -8.52
C VAL A 81 -6.20 9.72 -8.63
N VAL A 82 -6.77 9.31 -7.50
CA VAL A 82 -7.84 8.30 -7.44
C VAL A 82 -9.18 9.00 -7.18
N PRO A 83 -10.25 8.67 -7.92
CA PRO A 83 -11.59 9.19 -7.63
C PRO A 83 -12.04 8.87 -6.21
N ALA A 84 -12.71 9.82 -5.55
CA ALA A 84 -13.25 9.64 -4.22
C ALA A 84 -14.73 9.26 -4.23
N ILE A 85 -15.12 8.52 -3.19
CA ILE A 85 -16.48 8.12 -2.86
C ILE A 85 -17.05 9.14 -1.89
N TYR A 86 -18.24 9.65 -2.19
CA TYR A 86 -18.98 10.61 -1.38
C TYR A 86 -20.03 9.90 -0.53
N SER A 87 -20.49 10.53 0.54
CA SER A 87 -21.51 9.96 1.45
C SER A 87 -22.84 9.62 0.76
N ASP A 88 -23.13 10.26 -0.38
CA ASP A 88 -24.29 9.96 -1.23
C ASP A 88 -24.07 8.79 -2.19
N GLY A 89 -22.90 8.13 -2.12
CA GLY A 89 -22.49 7.02 -2.98
C GLY A 89 -21.95 7.44 -4.34
N THR A 90 -21.87 8.74 -4.65
CA THR A 90 -21.31 9.21 -5.92
C THR A 90 -19.79 9.09 -5.94
N VAL A 91 -19.24 8.85 -7.14
CA VAL A 91 -17.79 8.80 -7.38
C VAL A 91 -17.41 10.01 -8.23
N LYS A 92 -16.53 10.87 -7.70
CA LYS A 92 -16.03 12.09 -8.38
C LYS A 92 -14.52 12.21 -8.18
N GLU A 93 -13.93 13.29 -8.69
CA GLU A 93 -12.50 13.58 -8.49
C GLU A 93 -12.13 13.56 -7.00
N GLY A 94 -10.99 12.96 -6.68
CA GLY A 94 -10.51 12.82 -5.31
C GLY A 94 -10.08 14.17 -4.70
N PRO A 95 -10.10 14.31 -3.37
CA PRO A 95 -9.61 15.51 -2.72
C PRO A 95 -8.11 15.69 -2.98
N VAL A 96 -7.72 16.92 -3.31
CA VAL A 96 -6.31 17.36 -3.35
C VAL A 96 -5.91 18.11 -2.07
N LYS A 97 -6.89 18.39 -1.20
CA LYS A 97 -6.74 19.05 0.10
C LYS A 97 -7.71 18.42 1.09
N PHE A 98 -7.31 18.40 2.35
CA PHE A 98 -8.10 17.90 3.48
C PHE A 98 -8.39 19.06 4.45
N ASN A 99 -9.27 18.85 5.43
CA ASN A 99 -9.51 19.90 6.44
C ASN A 99 -8.26 20.12 7.28
N ASP A 100 -8.01 21.36 7.69
CA ASP A 100 -6.86 21.72 8.53
C ASP A 100 -6.87 21.05 9.91
N THR A 101 -8.02 20.52 10.34
CA THR A 101 -8.19 19.77 11.60
C THR A 101 -8.02 18.26 11.42
N ASP A 102 -7.93 17.75 10.18
CA ASP A 102 -7.71 16.33 9.94
C ASP A 102 -6.24 15.99 10.23
N ILE A 103 -5.99 14.87 10.93
CA ILE A 103 -4.64 14.36 11.16
C ILE A 103 -4.24 13.54 9.93
N LEU A 104 -3.14 13.93 9.26
CA LEU A 104 -2.71 13.26 8.04
C LEU A 104 -1.57 12.29 8.34
N TYR A 105 -1.79 11.01 8.07
CA TYR A 105 -0.75 9.98 8.05
C TYR A 105 -0.51 9.55 6.60
N TYR A 106 0.75 9.52 6.18
CA TYR A 106 1.14 9.11 4.84
C TYR A 106 1.67 7.68 4.86
N PHE A 107 1.09 6.82 4.02
CA PHE A 107 1.59 5.45 3.84
C PHE A 107 3.01 5.44 3.26
N SER A 108 3.34 6.44 2.44
CA SER A 108 4.66 6.55 1.82
C SER A 108 5.10 8.01 1.70
N ARG A 109 6.42 8.23 1.82
CA ARG A 109 7.13 9.47 1.44
C ARG A 109 6.86 9.91 0.00
N LEU A 110 6.46 8.99 -0.87
CA LEU A 110 6.09 9.31 -2.24
C LEU A 110 4.79 10.08 -2.39
N PHE A 111 3.92 10.08 -1.39
CA PHE A 111 2.55 10.59 -1.52
C PHE A 111 2.33 11.98 -0.93
N GLY A 112 3.33 12.51 -0.24
CA GLY A 112 3.32 13.88 0.29
C GLY A 112 4.40 14.13 1.32
N GLU A 113 4.51 15.40 1.70
CA GLU A 113 5.45 15.88 2.73
C GLU A 113 4.72 16.02 4.06
N THR A 114 5.32 15.47 5.12
CA THR A 114 4.86 15.62 6.50
C THR A 114 6.05 15.45 7.46
N ASP A 115 5.82 15.53 8.76
CA ASP A 115 6.85 15.22 9.75
C ASP A 115 7.14 13.70 9.82
N GLU A 116 8.26 13.34 10.44
CA GLU A 116 8.73 11.94 10.45
C GLU A 116 7.80 10.96 11.18
N LYS A 117 7.00 11.42 12.15
CA LYS A 117 6.08 10.54 12.91
C LYS A 117 4.80 10.24 12.10
N HIS A 118 4.43 11.11 11.17
CA HIS A 118 3.25 10.95 10.31
C HIS A 118 3.49 10.11 9.06
N TYR A 119 4.73 9.68 8.80
CA TYR A 119 4.98 8.61 7.85
C TYR A 119 4.78 7.24 8.50
N MET A 120 3.77 6.51 8.03
CA MET A 120 3.38 5.22 8.58
C MET A 120 3.14 4.21 7.46
N PHE A 121 4.23 3.63 6.92
CA PHE A 121 4.14 2.53 5.97
C PHE A 121 3.73 1.25 6.70
N LEU A 122 2.63 0.61 6.27
CA LEU A 122 2.16 -0.65 6.84
C LEU A 122 2.55 -1.85 5.95
N PRO A 123 3.49 -2.71 6.38
CA PRO A 123 3.89 -3.89 5.63
C PRO A 123 2.83 -5.00 5.72
N ILE A 124 2.07 -5.23 4.64
CA ILE A 124 0.92 -6.15 4.58
C ILE A 124 1.19 -7.49 3.87
N LEU A 125 2.44 -7.80 3.54
CA LEU A 125 2.76 -8.96 2.71
C LEU A 125 2.86 -10.25 3.52
N ASN A 126 2.36 -11.35 2.94
CA ASN A 126 2.54 -12.68 3.50
C ASN A 126 3.95 -13.19 3.18
N MET A 127 4.91 -12.87 4.05
CA MET A 127 6.31 -13.25 3.88
C MET A 127 6.59 -14.75 4.09
N HIS A 128 5.60 -15.53 4.55
CA HIS A 128 5.73 -16.99 4.62
C HIS A 128 5.41 -17.64 3.27
N LEU A 129 4.41 -17.10 2.58
CA LEU A 129 3.99 -17.52 1.24
C LEU A 129 4.96 -17.03 0.17
N PHE A 130 5.18 -15.71 0.14
CA PHE A 130 6.11 -15.07 -0.78
C PHE A 130 7.51 -15.14 -0.19
N LYS A 131 8.27 -16.12 -0.68
CA LYS A 131 9.66 -16.36 -0.33
C LYS A 131 10.37 -17.03 -1.50
N ASP A 132 11.66 -16.78 -1.61
CA ASP A 132 12.51 -17.43 -2.60
C ASP A 132 12.72 -18.90 -2.24
N GLN A 133 12.13 -19.77 -3.06
CA GLN A 133 12.20 -21.22 -2.97
C GLN A 133 13.45 -21.79 -3.68
N LYS A 134 14.35 -20.93 -4.19
CA LYS A 134 15.57 -21.29 -4.91
C LYS A 134 15.33 -22.23 -6.11
N LYS A 135 14.13 -22.17 -6.71
CA LYS A 135 13.78 -22.91 -7.94
C LYS A 135 14.64 -22.43 -9.12
N ARG A 136 14.75 -23.27 -10.15
CA ARG A 136 15.35 -22.86 -11.42
C ARG A 136 14.48 -21.77 -12.05
N ARG A 137 15.09 -20.64 -12.42
CA ARG A 137 14.42 -19.52 -13.08
C ARG A 137 14.74 -19.54 -14.56
N ASN A 138 13.71 -19.54 -15.39
CA ASN A 138 13.83 -19.52 -16.85
C ASN A 138 12.68 -18.76 -17.53
N LYS A 139 11.81 -18.12 -16.74
CA LYS A 139 10.69 -17.31 -17.24
C LYS A 139 10.99 -15.83 -17.05
N CYS A 140 10.41 -15.03 -17.92
CA CYS A 140 10.27 -13.59 -17.79
C CYS A 140 8.79 -13.28 -17.64
N CYS A 141 8.43 -12.28 -16.83
CA CYS A 141 7.04 -11.85 -16.70
C CYS A 141 6.89 -10.34 -16.80
N TYR A 142 5.66 -9.88 -16.99
CA TYR A 142 5.31 -8.47 -16.95
C TYR A 142 4.02 -8.25 -16.18
N TYR A 143 3.87 -7.07 -15.58
CA TYR A 143 2.70 -6.70 -14.79
C TYR A 143 2.18 -5.31 -15.16
N PHE A 144 0.89 -5.23 -15.45
CA PHE A 144 0.15 -3.99 -15.60
C PHE A 144 -0.72 -3.77 -14.36
N GLY A 145 -0.50 -2.64 -13.68
CA GLY A 145 -1.33 -2.21 -12.55
C GLY A 145 -2.74 -1.79 -12.94
N LYS A 146 -3.56 -1.54 -11.92
CA LYS A 146 -4.94 -1.06 -12.10
C LYS A 146 -4.93 0.28 -12.85
N GLY A 147 -5.76 0.39 -13.90
CA GLY A 147 -5.91 1.61 -14.70
C GLY A 147 -5.00 1.71 -15.92
N ILE A 148 -3.97 0.86 -16.03
CA ILE A 148 -3.13 0.74 -17.23
C ILE A 148 -3.74 -0.34 -18.11
N LYS A 149 -4.38 0.06 -19.21
CA LYS A 149 -4.87 -0.92 -20.20
C LYS A 149 -3.67 -1.50 -20.95
N GLU A 150 -3.59 -2.82 -21.03
CA GLU A 150 -2.68 -3.56 -21.92
C GLU A 150 -2.77 -3.04 -23.37
N ARG A 151 -3.96 -2.57 -23.77
CA ARG A 151 -4.24 -1.86 -25.03
C ARG A 151 -4.15 -0.35 -24.82
N GLY A 152 -2.94 0.16 -24.55
CA GLY A 152 -2.78 1.52 -24.04
C GLY A 152 -1.41 2.14 -24.20
N VAL A 153 -0.58 1.69 -25.14
CA VAL A 153 0.51 2.49 -25.71
C VAL A 153 -0.11 3.66 -26.49
N LYS A 154 -0.80 4.58 -25.81
CA LYS A 154 -1.44 5.76 -26.43
C LYS A 154 -0.46 6.92 -26.66
N SER A 155 0.82 6.70 -26.41
CA SER A 155 1.88 7.72 -26.56
C SER A 155 3.05 7.25 -27.43
N GLY A 156 2.92 6.14 -28.16
CA GLY A 156 4.00 5.62 -29.02
C GLY A 156 5.22 5.05 -28.27
N LYS A 157 5.15 4.86 -26.95
CA LYS A 157 6.20 4.19 -26.17
C LYS A 157 6.01 2.67 -26.20
N ILE A 158 6.85 2.03 -27.00
CA ILE A 158 7.05 0.60 -27.16
C ILE A 158 6.92 -0.13 -25.81
N THR A 159 6.12 -1.20 -25.80
CA THR A 159 6.18 -2.21 -24.75
C THR A 159 7.61 -2.74 -24.66
N ILE A 160 8.35 -2.39 -23.60
CA ILE A 160 9.79 -2.69 -23.48
C ILE A 160 10.12 -4.08 -22.91
N HIS A 161 9.14 -4.97 -22.74
CA HIS A 161 9.39 -6.35 -22.30
C HIS A 161 9.57 -7.31 -23.49
N PRO A 162 10.31 -8.44 -23.31
CA PRO A 162 10.48 -9.46 -24.34
C PRO A 162 9.16 -10.07 -24.81
N GLU A 163 9.04 -10.43 -26.10
CA GLU A 163 7.81 -11.02 -26.66
C GLU A 163 7.37 -12.31 -25.96
N ASN A 164 8.31 -13.07 -25.40
CA ASN A 164 8.04 -14.30 -24.66
C ASN A 164 7.79 -14.08 -23.16
N ALA A 165 7.73 -12.84 -22.69
CA ALA A 165 7.39 -12.53 -21.31
C ALA A 165 5.91 -12.87 -21.05
N LEU A 166 5.65 -13.40 -19.86
CA LEU A 166 4.32 -13.87 -19.47
C LEU A 166 3.59 -12.81 -18.65
N SER A 167 2.34 -12.53 -19.01
CA SER A 167 1.48 -11.58 -18.29
C SER A 167 1.11 -12.11 -16.91
N ILE A 168 1.28 -11.30 -15.87
CA ILE A 168 0.65 -11.52 -14.56
C ILE A 168 -0.78 -10.98 -14.66
N THR A 169 -1.73 -11.89 -14.90
CA THR A 169 -3.15 -11.54 -15.03
C THR A 169 -3.82 -11.37 -13.67
N ARG A 170 -5.05 -10.81 -13.66
CA ARG A 170 -5.83 -10.65 -12.42
C ARG A 170 -6.20 -12.00 -11.82
N GLU A 171 -6.45 -13.00 -12.65
CA GLU A 171 -6.81 -14.36 -12.23
C GLU A 171 -5.65 -14.99 -11.46
N ILE A 172 -4.42 -14.93 -12.00
CA ILE A 172 -3.22 -15.40 -11.29
C ILE A 172 -3.00 -14.58 -10.02
N ALA A 173 -3.18 -13.26 -10.08
CA ALA A 173 -2.99 -12.40 -8.92
C ALA A 173 -4.00 -12.66 -7.79
N GLN A 174 -5.18 -13.21 -8.07
CA GLN A 174 -6.16 -13.58 -7.04
C GLN A 174 -5.76 -14.86 -6.30
N ASP A 175 -5.16 -15.83 -7.00
CA ASP A 175 -4.59 -17.01 -6.38
C ASP A 175 -3.15 -16.73 -5.91
N GLN A 176 -3.03 -16.32 -4.66
CA GLN A 176 -1.73 -15.95 -4.08
C GLN A 176 -0.72 -17.11 -4.07
N GLN A 177 -1.17 -18.36 -4.00
CA GLN A 177 -0.29 -19.52 -4.03
C GLN A 177 0.22 -19.78 -5.45
N ALA A 178 -0.69 -19.78 -6.44
CA ALA A 178 -0.30 -19.89 -7.85
C ALA A 178 0.62 -18.74 -8.28
N LEU A 179 0.36 -17.52 -7.79
CA LEU A 179 1.24 -16.37 -8.01
C LEU A 179 2.63 -16.59 -7.40
N ALA A 180 2.73 -17.04 -6.15
CA ALA A 180 4.01 -17.31 -5.51
C ALA A 180 4.81 -18.40 -6.24
N ASP A 181 4.14 -19.47 -6.67
CA ASP A 181 4.76 -20.55 -7.45
C ASP A 181 5.24 -20.06 -8.82
N PHE A 182 4.41 -19.29 -9.53
CA PHE A 182 4.77 -18.67 -10.81
C PHE A 182 5.98 -17.74 -10.67
N LEU A 183 5.98 -16.83 -9.70
CA LEU A 183 7.07 -15.89 -9.47
C LEU A 183 8.39 -16.59 -9.15
N ASN A 184 8.36 -17.72 -8.44
CA ASN A 184 9.58 -18.48 -8.14
C ASN A 184 10.23 -19.13 -9.38
N GLU A 185 9.54 -19.19 -10.51
CA GLU A 185 10.08 -19.66 -11.80
C GLU A 185 10.55 -18.49 -12.71
N CYS A 186 10.25 -17.24 -12.31
CA CYS A 186 10.64 -16.04 -13.02
C CYS A 186 12.01 -15.52 -12.58
N GLU A 187 12.80 -15.07 -13.54
CA GLU A 187 14.06 -14.37 -13.27
C GLU A 187 13.83 -12.87 -13.09
N VAL A 188 13.05 -12.28 -13.99
CA VAL A 188 12.82 -10.84 -14.08
C VAL A 188 11.35 -10.52 -14.33
N MET A 189 10.88 -9.43 -13.72
CA MET A 189 9.55 -8.87 -13.93
C MET A 189 9.66 -7.44 -14.48
N TYR A 190 9.00 -7.19 -15.61
CA TYR A 190 8.81 -5.85 -16.17
C TYR A 190 7.55 -5.23 -15.58
N CYS A 191 7.71 -4.25 -14.71
CA CYS A 191 6.59 -3.66 -13.97
C CYS A 191 6.21 -2.30 -14.54
N TYR A 192 4.94 -2.14 -14.90
CA TYR A 192 4.40 -0.88 -15.44
C TYR A 192 3.70 -0.03 -14.37
N ASP A 193 3.67 -0.50 -13.12
CA ASP A 193 2.97 0.14 -12.01
C ASP A 193 3.95 0.43 -10.87
N PRO A 194 4.36 1.70 -10.67
CA PRO A 194 5.54 2.04 -9.89
C PRO A 194 5.39 1.76 -8.40
N VAL A 195 4.18 1.87 -7.83
CA VAL A 195 3.95 1.67 -6.40
C VAL A 195 2.91 0.57 -6.23
N SER A 196 3.38 -0.66 -6.19
CA SER A 196 2.54 -1.85 -6.23
C SER A 196 3.11 -2.95 -5.38
N ALA A 197 2.26 -3.57 -4.56
CA ALA A 197 2.58 -4.77 -3.78
C ALA A 197 3.22 -5.89 -4.63
N MET A 198 2.96 -5.89 -5.95
CA MET A 198 3.56 -6.81 -6.91
C MET A 198 5.10 -6.71 -6.94
N HIS A 199 5.66 -5.50 -6.77
CA HIS A 199 7.11 -5.28 -6.66
C HIS A 199 7.72 -6.05 -5.52
N GLU A 200 7.12 -5.90 -4.34
CA GLU A 200 7.69 -6.48 -3.13
C GLU A 200 7.51 -8.00 -3.11
N ILE A 201 6.34 -8.53 -3.50
CA ILE A 201 6.15 -9.99 -3.51
C ILE A 201 7.04 -10.68 -4.55
N ALA A 202 7.28 -10.07 -5.71
CA ALA A 202 8.20 -10.56 -6.71
C ALA A 202 9.64 -10.60 -6.17
N ARG A 203 10.10 -9.51 -5.54
CA ARG A 203 11.43 -9.45 -4.90
C ARG A 203 11.57 -10.43 -3.73
N LEU A 204 10.54 -10.62 -2.90
CA LEU A 204 10.53 -11.66 -1.86
C LEU A 204 10.66 -13.08 -2.44
N CYS A 205 10.11 -13.32 -3.63
CA CYS A 205 10.25 -14.56 -4.40
C CYS A 205 11.56 -14.64 -5.20
N GLY A 206 12.49 -13.69 -5.07
CA GLY A 206 13.77 -13.71 -5.78
C GLY A 206 13.70 -13.27 -7.24
N VAL A 207 12.69 -12.48 -7.61
CA VAL A 207 12.54 -11.91 -8.95
C VAL A 207 13.03 -10.47 -8.93
N ARG A 208 13.99 -10.15 -9.81
CA ARG A 208 14.46 -8.77 -10.01
C ARG A 208 13.47 -7.99 -10.86
N ILE A 209 13.43 -6.68 -10.68
CA ILE A 209 12.43 -5.80 -11.27
C ILE A 209 13.10 -4.91 -12.31
N ILE A 210 12.47 -4.77 -13.47
CA ILE A 210 12.70 -3.66 -14.37
C ILE A 210 11.46 -2.76 -14.27
N GLN A 211 11.60 -1.63 -13.58
CA GLN A 211 10.53 -0.66 -13.44
C GLN A 211 10.46 0.15 -14.73
N ILE A 212 9.34 0.03 -15.45
CA ILE A 212 9.10 0.80 -16.65
C ILE A 212 8.80 2.24 -16.24
N PRO A 213 9.43 3.26 -16.85
CA PRO A 213 9.28 4.64 -16.42
C PRO A 213 7.81 5.05 -16.43
N THR A 214 7.38 5.64 -15.31
CA THR A 214 6.00 6.09 -15.08
C THR A 214 6.03 7.59 -14.78
N LYS A 215 5.18 8.07 -13.86
CA LYS A 215 5.19 9.47 -13.40
C LYS A 215 6.38 9.81 -12.51
N TYR A 216 6.98 8.81 -11.84
CA TYR A 216 8.13 9.02 -10.97
C TYR A 216 9.43 8.89 -11.76
N THR A 217 10.47 9.62 -11.35
CA THR A 217 11.86 9.33 -11.72
C THR A 217 12.46 8.29 -10.76
N LYS A 218 13.64 7.75 -11.10
CA LYS A 218 14.39 6.83 -10.23
C LYS A 218 14.75 7.50 -8.90
N GLU A 219 15.12 8.78 -8.94
CA GLU A 219 15.50 9.59 -7.78
C GLU A 219 14.28 9.81 -6.88
N GLN A 220 13.13 10.17 -7.44
CA GLN A 220 11.89 10.30 -6.68
C GLN A 220 11.51 8.97 -6.04
N PHE A 221 11.56 7.86 -6.78
CA PHE A 221 11.21 6.54 -6.27
C PHE A 221 12.17 6.02 -5.18
N SER A 222 13.38 6.57 -5.07
CA SER A 222 14.39 6.11 -4.10
C SER A 222 13.99 6.31 -2.63
N VAL A 223 13.01 7.18 -2.35
CA VAL A 223 12.50 7.39 -0.98
C VAL A 223 11.37 6.42 -0.60
N TYR A 224 10.95 5.55 -1.52
CA TYR A 224 9.94 4.54 -1.24
C TYR A 224 10.43 3.54 -0.19
N GLU A 225 9.58 3.21 0.77
CA GLU A 225 9.96 2.52 2.00
C GLU A 225 10.56 1.13 1.76
N PRO A 226 10.03 0.29 0.85
CA PRO A 226 10.69 -0.97 0.47
C PRO A 226 12.06 -0.83 -0.23
N GLY A 227 12.44 0.38 -0.66
CA GLY A 227 13.75 0.68 -1.24
C GLY A 227 14.01 0.09 -2.64
N MET A 228 15.23 0.29 -3.12
CA MET A 228 15.66 0.03 -4.51
C MET A 228 16.30 -1.35 -4.76
N ASN A 229 16.43 -2.21 -3.74
CA ASN A 229 17.11 -3.50 -3.88
C ASN A 229 16.47 -4.34 -5.00
N GLY A 230 17.31 -4.75 -5.97
CA GLY A 230 16.89 -5.56 -7.12
C GLY A 230 16.06 -4.84 -8.17
N ILE A 231 16.03 -3.50 -8.19
CA ILE A 231 15.27 -2.70 -9.15
C ILE A 231 16.21 -2.00 -10.14
N SER A 232 16.05 -2.33 -11.42
CA SER A 232 16.53 -1.53 -12.55
C SER A 232 15.42 -0.58 -13.03
N TRP A 233 15.78 0.52 -13.69
CA TRP A 233 14.85 1.56 -14.14
C TRP A 233 14.95 1.79 -15.65
N GLY A 234 13.82 1.77 -16.38
CA GLY A 234 13.84 2.00 -17.83
C GLY A 234 14.24 0.78 -18.65
N GLU A 235 15.35 0.17 -18.27
CA GLU A 235 15.98 -0.94 -18.97
C GLU A 235 16.64 -1.87 -17.96
N ASP A 236 17.20 -2.97 -18.45
CA ASP A 236 17.94 -3.89 -17.60
C ASP A 236 19.35 -3.37 -17.31
N GLU A 237 19.49 -2.62 -16.22
CA GLU A 237 20.78 -2.11 -15.72
C GLU A 237 21.68 -3.22 -15.10
N GLY A 238 21.24 -4.48 -15.08
CA GLY A 238 22.00 -5.58 -14.45
C GLY A 238 22.03 -5.52 -12.93
N ILE A 239 21.13 -4.76 -12.30
CA ILE A 239 21.03 -4.66 -10.84
C ILE A 239 20.66 -6.02 -10.26
N LYS A 240 21.51 -6.51 -9.36
CA LYS A 240 21.29 -7.76 -8.65
C LYS A 240 20.34 -7.54 -7.49
N LEU A 241 19.46 -8.52 -7.29
CA LEU A 241 18.62 -8.62 -6.10
C LEU A 241 19.36 -9.42 -5.02
N ASN A 242 19.56 -8.81 -3.85
CA ASN A 242 19.86 -9.57 -2.64
C ASN A 242 18.56 -9.83 -1.88
N VAL A 243 18.02 -11.04 -2.02
CA VAL A 243 16.71 -11.41 -1.45
C VAL A 243 16.74 -11.37 0.07
N ASP A 244 17.84 -11.79 0.69
CA ASP A 244 17.94 -11.88 2.15
C ASP A 244 17.99 -10.45 2.74
N ASP A 245 18.76 -9.55 2.13
CA ASP A 245 18.79 -8.13 2.53
C ASP A 245 17.42 -7.47 2.34
N PHE A 246 16.74 -7.73 1.22
CA PHE A 246 15.41 -7.17 0.98
C PHE A 246 14.40 -7.68 1.99
N ARG A 247 14.43 -8.98 2.29
CA ARG A 247 13.57 -9.61 3.28
C ARG A 247 13.79 -9.00 4.66
N TRP A 248 15.05 -8.90 5.09
CA TRP A 248 15.41 -8.31 6.37
C TRP A 248 15.00 -6.83 6.47
N HIS A 249 15.17 -6.06 5.39
CA HIS A 249 14.68 -4.68 5.31
C HIS A 249 13.16 -4.62 5.48
N TYR A 250 12.42 -5.49 4.79
CA TYR A 250 10.97 -5.55 4.91
C TYR A 250 10.49 -5.95 6.32
N GLU A 251 11.21 -6.85 7.00
CA GLU A 251 10.97 -7.20 8.41
C GLU A 251 11.21 -5.99 9.33
N LYS A 252 12.24 -5.17 9.05
CA LYS A 252 12.47 -3.93 9.80
C LYS A 252 11.39 -2.88 9.61
N LEU A 253 10.82 -2.76 8.42
CA LEU A 253 9.67 -1.88 8.18
C LEU A 253 8.49 -2.28 9.07
N LYS A 254 8.33 -3.58 9.38
CA LYS A 254 7.26 -4.06 10.25
C LYS A 254 7.49 -3.62 11.70
N VAL A 255 8.72 -3.75 12.20
CA VAL A 255 9.08 -3.24 13.54
C VAL A 255 8.88 -1.73 13.63
N ALA A 256 9.33 -0.98 12.61
CA ALA A 256 9.14 0.47 12.57
C ALA A 256 7.65 0.86 12.55
N PHE A 257 6.81 0.11 11.82
CA PHE A 257 5.36 0.31 11.85
C PHE A 257 4.76 0.06 13.23
N GLU A 258 5.19 -1.00 13.93
CA GLU A 258 4.70 -1.32 15.27
C GLU A 258 4.98 -0.19 16.27
N ASP A 259 6.16 0.42 16.20
CA ASP A 259 6.52 1.59 17.02
C ASP A 259 5.64 2.81 16.64
N ARG A 260 5.49 3.09 15.34
CA ARG A 260 4.65 4.20 14.85
C ARG A 260 3.18 4.02 15.20
N LEU A 261 2.68 2.79 15.28
CA LEU A 261 1.30 2.50 15.65
C LEU A 261 0.99 2.91 17.10
N GLU A 262 1.96 2.80 18.01
CA GLU A 262 1.75 3.23 19.40
C GLU A 262 1.60 4.75 19.48
N GLU A 263 2.47 5.49 18.81
CA GLU A 263 2.38 6.95 18.70
C GLU A 263 1.08 7.39 18.00
N PHE A 264 0.66 6.67 16.96
CA PHE A 264 -0.61 6.88 16.27
C PHE A 264 -1.80 6.74 17.23
N ILE A 265 -1.82 5.70 18.06
CA ILE A 265 -2.91 5.47 19.02
C ILE A 265 -2.91 6.59 20.07
N GLU A 266 -1.75 6.93 20.64
CA GLU A 266 -1.63 7.98 21.64
C GLU A 266 -2.11 9.34 21.11
N GLU A 267 -1.66 9.73 19.91
CA GLU A 267 -2.05 10.98 19.28
C GLU A 267 -3.55 11.01 19.00
N THR A 268 -4.09 9.97 18.35
CA THR A 268 -5.49 9.97 17.91
C THR A 268 -6.50 9.85 19.04
N GLN A 269 -6.12 9.28 20.19
CA GLN A 269 -6.98 9.19 21.38
C GLN A 269 -6.95 10.47 22.24
N ALA A 270 -5.95 11.34 22.06
CA ALA A 270 -5.78 12.55 22.86
C ALA A 270 -6.64 13.74 22.40
N TYR A 271 -7.07 13.74 21.13
CA TYR A 271 -8.07 14.67 20.56
C TYR A 271 -9.46 14.15 20.83
#